data_AF-A0A353LXY8-F1
#
_entry.id   AF-A0A353LXY8-F1
#
_cell.length_a   1.000
_cell.length_b   1.000
_cell.length_c   1.000
_cell.angle_alpha   90.00
_cell.angle_beta   90.00
_cell.angle_gamma   90.00
#
_symmetry.space_group_name_H-M   'P 1'
#
loop_
_entity.id
_entity.type
_entity.pdbx_description
1 polymer ?
#
loop_
_entity_poly.entity_id
_entity_poly.type
_entity_poly.pdbx_seq_one_letter_code
_entity_poly.pdbx_strand_id
1 'polypeptide(L)'
;LAGKNGLIRYDSRKASPIMAQSLTHAQVGPVAVNPYRLELEDMVEAIREDRAPRVSVSDAFGSLEVALAAIESARTGQVVELEGGDYRGR
;
A
#
# COMPACT_ATOMS: atom_id res chain seq x y z
N LEU A 1 -8.19 -1.49 -11.87
CA LEU A 1 -9.41 -1.91 -11.17
C LEU A 1 -10.58 -1.85 -12.13
N ALA A 2 -11.25 -2.99 -12.38
CA ALA A 2 -12.40 -3.08 -13.27
C ALA A 2 -13.66 -3.37 -12.44
N GLY A 3 -14.77 -2.73 -12.77
CA GLY A 3 -16.05 -2.98 -12.13
C GLY A 3 -17.22 -2.69 -13.07
N LYS A 4 -18.45 -2.92 -12.60
CA LYS A 4 -19.68 -2.78 -13.41
C LYS A 4 -19.84 -1.42 -14.10
N ASN A 5 -19.26 -0.36 -13.52
CA ASN A 5 -19.39 1.01 -13.99
C ASN A 5 -18.11 1.54 -14.68
N GLY A 6 -17.14 0.68 -15.00
CA GLY A 6 -15.95 1.07 -15.78
C GLY A 6 -14.62 0.55 -15.27
N LEU A 7 -13.54 1.14 -15.77
CA LEU A 7 -12.16 0.72 -15.55
C LEU A 7 -11.29 1.90 -15.08
N ILE A 8 -10.66 1.73 -13.92
CA ILE A 8 -9.58 2.60 -13.43
C ILE A 8 -8.24 1.94 -13.76
N ARG A 9 -7.36 2.66 -14.45
CA ARG A 9 -6.00 2.21 -14.81
C ARG A 9 -4.96 3.18 -14.29
N TYR A 10 -3.91 2.67 -13.68
CA TYR A 10 -2.72 3.42 -13.28
C TYR A 10 -1.49 2.88 -14.04
N ASP A 11 -0.60 3.78 -14.47
CA ASP A 11 0.64 3.44 -15.19
C ASP A 11 1.71 4.45 -14.77
N SER A 12 2.64 4.03 -13.93
CA SER A 12 3.69 4.90 -13.38
C SER A 12 4.60 5.50 -14.46
N ARG A 13 4.71 4.86 -15.64
CA ARG A 13 5.48 5.39 -16.78
C ARG A 13 4.77 6.55 -17.49
N LYS A 14 3.47 6.70 -17.29
CA LYS A 14 2.67 7.83 -17.79
C LYS A 14 2.47 8.92 -16.74
N ALA A 15 2.83 8.63 -15.49
CA ALA A 15 2.83 9.63 -14.42
C ALA A 15 4.12 10.45 -14.53
N SER A 16 4.06 11.63 -15.14
CA SER A 16 5.20 12.54 -15.32
C SER A 16 5.86 12.88 -13.96
N PRO A 17 7.05 12.36 -13.63
CA PRO A 17 7.56 12.39 -12.25
C PRO A 17 8.60 13.48 -11.98
N ILE A 18 8.77 14.44 -12.90
CA ILE A 18 9.74 15.55 -12.74
C ILE A 18 8.96 16.85 -12.55
N MET A 19 8.76 17.24 -11.30
CA MET A 19 8.40 18.62 -10.96
C MET A 19 9.70 19.37 -10.67
N ALA A 20 10.01 20.41 -11.44
CA ALA A 20 11.16 21.27 -11.18
C ALA A 20 10.93 22.03 -9.86
N GLN A 21 11.45 21.50 -8.75
CA GLN A 21 11.51 22.20 -7.47
C GLN A 21 12.93 22.74 -7.27
N SER A 22 13.01 24.04 -6.98
CA SER A 22 14.24 24.81 -6.86
C SER A 22 15.25 24.19 -5.88
N LEU A 23 16.41 23.79 -6.41
CA LEU A 23 17.76 23.50 -5.87
C LEU A 23 17.99 23.15 -4.38
N THR A 24 17.02 22.68 -3.61
CA THR A 24 17.32 22.19 -2.25
C THR A 24 16.88 20.76 -1.98
N HIS A 25 15.80 20.23 -2.56
CA HIS A 25 15.46 18.80 -2.50
C HIS A 25 14.61 18.40 -3.71
N ALA A 26 15.19 17.70 -4.69
CA ALA A 26 14.41 17.12 -5.78
C ALA A 26 13.64 15.89 -5.27
N GLN A 27 12.31 15.96 -5.26
CA GLN A 27 11.46 14.78 -5.06
C GLN A 27 11.24 14.10 -6.42
N VAL A 28 11.75 12.87 -6.56
CA VAL A 28 11.61 12.07 -7.79
C VAL A 28 10.65 10.92 -7.49
N GLY A 29 9.53 10.83 -8.22
CA GLY A 29 8.58 9.72 -8.04
C GLY A 29 7.32 9.84 -8.90
N PRO A 30 6.61 8.73 -9.16
CA PRO A 30 5.45 8.66 -10.06
C PRO A 30 4.16 9.25 -9.45
N VAL A 31 4.28 9.96 -8.34
CA VAL A 31 3.17 10.58 -7.59
C VAL A 31 3.63 11.95 -7.09
N ALA A 32 2.69 12.91 -7.06
CA ALA A 32 2.97 14.31 -6.75
C ALA A 32 3.41 14.55 -5.29
N VAL A 33 3.13 13.61 -4.39
CA VAL A 33 3.54 13.66 -2.99
C VAL A 33 4.43 12.47 -2.69
N ASN A 34 5.56 12.71 -2.02
CA ASN A 34 6.44 11.65 -1.58
C ASN A 34 5.73 10.73 -0.55
N PRO A 35 5.48 9.45 -0.88
CA PRO A 35 4.74 8.53 -0.02
C PRO A 35 5.50 8.20 1.27
N TYR A 36 6.84 8.13 1.25
CA TYR A 36 7.64 7.86 2.43
C TYR A 36 7.52 8.98 3.47
N ARG A 37 7.45 10.24 3.00
CA ARG A 37 7.22 11.38 3.90
C ARG A 37 5.84 11.27 4.55
N LEU A 38 4.80 10.94 3.78
CA LEU A 38 3.44 10.80 4.29
C LEU A 38 3.30 9.68 5.32
N GLU A 39 4.00 8.56 5.12
CA GLU A 39 4.03 7.46 6.07
C GLU A 39 4.68 7.86 7.41
N LEU A 40 5.82 8.55 7.35
CA LEU A 40 6.48 9.06 8.55
C LEU A 40 5.62 10.12 9.27
N GLU A 41 4.95 10.99 8.52
CA GLU A 41 4.02 11.98 9.08
C GLU A 41 2.85 11.29 9.80
N ASP A 42 2.23 10.27 9.20
CA ASP A 42 1.15 9.54 9.87
C ASP A 42 1.62 8.86 11.15
N MET A 43 2.81 8.26 11.15
CA MET A 43 3.40 7.63 12.33
C MET A 43 3.63 8.65 13.46
N VAL A 44 4.21 9.82 13.16
CA VAL A 44 4.47 10.86 14.16
C VAL A 44 3.17 11.42 14.73
N GLU A 45 2.18 11.68 13.89
CA GLU A 45 0.89 12.19 14.36
C GLU A 45 0.12 11.12 15.16
N ALA A 46 0.20 9.85 14.78
CA ALA A 46 -0.40 8.77 15.56
C ALA A 46 0.11 8.72 17.00
N ILE A 47 1.42 8.93 17.19
CA ILE A 47 2.05 9.01 18.52
C ILE A 47 1.58 10.25 19.29
N ARG A 48 1.50 11.41 18.62
CA ARG A 48 1.09 12.67 19.26
C ARG A 48 -0.36 12.66 19.71
N GLU A 49 -1.22 12.04 18.91
CA GLU A 49 -2.68 12.02 19.11
C GLU A 49 -3.15 10.79 19.91
N ASP A 50 -2.24 9.90 20.32
CA ASP A 50 -2.54 8.62 20.99
C ASP A 50 -3.60 7.80 20.22
N ARG A 51 -3.40 7.68 18.90
CA ARG A 51 -4.25 6.89 18.00
C ARG A 51 -3.45 5.78 17.34
N ALA A 52 -4.15 4.81 16.77
CA ALA A 52 -3.52 3.84 15.89
C ALA A 52 -2.99 4.52 14.60
N PRO A 53 -1.82 4.10 14.08
CA PRO A 53 -1.39 4.47 12.74
C PRO A 53 -2.31 3.86 11.68
N ARG A 54 -2.33 4.44 10.49
CA ARG A 54 -3.16 3.96 9.37
C ARG A 54 -2.76 2.57 8.88
N VAL A 55 -1.46 2.29 8.94
CA VAL A 55 -0.90 0.96 8.65
C VAL A 55 -0.42 0.39 9.98
N SER A 56 -0.96 -0.77 10.31
CA SER A 56 -0.77 -1.46 11.58
C SER A 56 0.02 -2.75 11.39
N VAL A 57 0.41 -3.36 12.51
CA VAL A 57 1.13 -4.66 12.49
C VAL A 57 0.24 -5.78 11.93
N SER A 58 -1.09 -5.72 12.08
CA SER A 58 -1.98 -6.72 11.49
C SER A 58 -1.98 -6.68 9.96
N ASP A 59 -1.78 -5.50 9.36
CA ASP A 59 -1.65 -5.38 7.90
C ASP A 59 -0.39 -6.11 7.40
N ALA A 60 0.70 -6.04 8.17
CA ALA A 60 1.93 -6.76 7.86
C ALA A 60 1.76 -8.29 7.95
N PHE A 61 1.10 -8.78 9.00
CA PHE A 61 0.81 -10.22 9.14
C PHE A 61 -0.11 -10.72 8.03
N GLY A 62 -1.19 -9.99 7.71
CA GLY A 62 -2.09 -10.38 6.61
C GLY A 62 -1.38 -10.37 5.25
N SER A 63 -0.48 -9.42 5.01
CA SER A 63 0.32 -9.38 3.79
C SER A 63 1.25 -10.59 3.67
N LEU A 64 1.88 -10.99 4.78
CA LEU A 64 2.76 -12.15 4.83
C LEU A 64 1.98 -13.45 4.61
N GLU A 65 0.80 -13.57 5.22
CA GLU A 65 -0.09 -14.72 5.06
C GLU A 65 -0.47 -14.94 3.59
N VAL A 66 -0.91 -13.87 2.90
CA VAL A 66 -1.21 -13.89 1.47
C VAL A 66 0.01 -14.32 0.65
N ALA A 67 1.19 -13.80 0.96
CA ALA A 67 2.42 -14.14 0.25
C ALA A 67 2.77 -15.62 0.39
N LEU A 68 2.64 -16.19 1.60
CA LEU A 68 2.90 -17.60 1.86
C LEU A 68 1.88 -18.50 1.15
N ALA A 69 0.59 -18.16 1.19
CA ALA A 69 -0.45 -18.89 0.48
C ALA A 69 -0.23 -18.88 -1.05
N ALA A 70 0.21 -17.75 -1.60
CA ALA A 70 0.55 -17.64 -3.02
C ALA A 70 1.74 -18.55 -3.40
N ILE A 71 2.79 -18.61 -2.56
CA ILE A 71 3.92 -19.51 -2.76
C ILE A 71 3.46 -20.97 -2.71
N GLU A 72 2.61 -21.33 -1.76
CA GLU A 72 2.07 -22.68 -1.64
C GLU A 72 1.18 -23.06 -2.82
N SER A 73 0.31 -22.16 -3.26
CA SER A 73 -0.54 -22.35 -4.43
C SER A 73 0.30 -22.57 -5.69
N ALA A 74 1.35 -21.74 -5.90
CA ALA A 74 2.25 -21.88 -7.04
C ALA A 74 3.00 -23.23 -7.03
N ARG A 75 3.37 -23.74 -5.85
CA ARG A 75 4.07 -25.01 -5.67
C ARG A 75 3.17 -26.22 -5.93
N THR A 76 1.90 -26.14 -5.55
CA THR A 76 0.96 -27.28 -5.55
C THR A 76 0.01 -27.27 -6.74
N GLY A 77 -0.18 -26.13 -7.40
CA GLY A 77 -1.21 -25.91 -8.40
C GLY A 77 -2.64 -25.93 -7.84
N GLN A 78 -2.80 -25.88 -6.51
CA GLN A 78 -4.10 -25.91 -5.85
C GLN A 78 -4.47 -24.52 -5.30
N VAL A 79 -5.76 -24.32 -5.09
CA VAL A 79 -6.28 -23.16 -4.35
C VAL A 79 -5.92 -23.31 -2.87
N VAL A 80 -5.42 -22.24 -2.26
CA VAL A 80 -5.16 -22.14 -0.83
C VAL A 80 -6.12 -21.11 -0.25
N GLU A 81 -7.04 -21.56 0.60
CA GLU A 81 -7.96 -20.69 1.31
C GLU A 81 -7.26 -20.06 2.51
N LEU A 82 -7.46 -18.75 2.71
CA LEU A 82 -6.99 -18.07 3.91
C LEU A 82 -8.03 -18.26 5.03
N GLU A 83 -7.60 -18.71 6.19
CA GLU A 83 -8.47 -18.77 7.36
C GLU A 83 -8.71 -17.34 7.83
N GLY A 84 -9.87 -16.79 7.49
CA GLY A 84 -10.17 -15.37 7.57
C GLY A 84 -9.65 -14.67 8.82
N GLY A 85 -8.65 -13.80 8.64
CA GLY A 85 -8.36 -12.73 9.59
C GLY A 85 -9.62 -11.89 9.78
N ASP A 86 -9.94 -11.55 11.03
CA ASP A 86 -11.14 -10.83 11.46
C ASP A 86 -11.24 -9.46 10.76
N TYR A 87 -11.71 -9.44 9.50
CA TYR A 87 -11.92 -8.24 8.70
C TYR A 87 -13.19 -7.55 9.18
N ARG A 88 -13.10 -6.91 10.35
CA ARG A 88 -14.15 -6.01 10.86
C ARG A 88 -14.08 -4.71 10.08
N GLY A 89 -14.67 -4.72 8.88
CA GLY A 89 -15.06 -3.49 8.18
C GLY A 89 -15.89 -2.63 9.12
N ARG A 90 -15.34 -1.49 9.53
CA ARG A 90 -16.06 -0.38 10.15
C ARG A 90 -16.18 0.74 9.15
#